data_AF-A0AAD6D6C1-F1
#
_entry.id   AF-A0AAD6D6C1-F1
#
_cell.length_a   1.000
_cell.length_b   1.000
_cell.length_c   1.000
_cell.angle_alpha   90.00
_cell.angle_beta   90.00
_cell.angle_gamma   90.00
#
_symmetry.space_group_name_H-M   'P 1'
#
loop_
_entity.id
_entity.type
_entity.pdbx_description
1 polymer ?
#
loop_
_entity_poly.entity_id
_entity_poly.type
_entity_poly.pdbx_seq_one_letter_code
_entity_poly.pdbx_strand_id
1 'polypeptide(L)'
;MGGWDVYCAICGSTFRSNVSIDSDDETDLTYSGEIIGQSDIKWLDTLCALGINPNVPGENKSFITGLGTYDDAASIDVAQGEDPNVPLDERGRVSYFSTYHDYSQEFPIVFPFHEVCYKEILLRCFKNEKINGDVLYALCEEMRQDLHNVLALDYGEPFPPFEQYWECNKGEEVLVTHPVNIPQLAIHLDSIAEEEHIVDMEKKMSKSASVRNRYDIFDKLPFELRQNIFEFLPIASVFAIKAASYSMHACPYASWKQRLETDMPWLWEVRDKNPFKSQVMEAKVSKMFTELEEKSRYNKKTVDYIPGIVNRRRIWGICEDIRSLYHDKLAEAQGHQIDSTANLAATRARFAAFKAENP
;
A
#
# COMPACT_ATOMS: atom_id res chain seq x y z
N MET A 1 15.30 16.03 -27.86
CA MET A 1 13.94 15.84 -27.32
C MET A 1 14.09 15.85 -25.81
N GLY A 2 13.30 16.63 -25.08
CA GLY A 2 13.45 16.73 -23.62
C GLY A 2 13.12 15.40 -22.95
N GLY A 3 13.82 15.09 -21.85
CA GLY A 3 13.52 13.92 -21.01
C GLY A 3 12.10 13.98 -20.44
N TRP A 4 11.56 12.84 -20.03
CA TRP A 4 10.23 12.70 -19.42
C TRP A 4 10.38 11.89 -18.15
N ASP A 5 9.84 12.35 -17.03
CA ASP A 5 9.88 11.57 -15.79
C ASP A 5 8.92 10.38 -15.85
N VAL A 6 9.33 9.29 -15.20
CA VAL A 6 8.60 8.02 -15.18
C VAL A 6 8.08 7.76 -13.79
N TYR A 7 6.85 7.25 -13.72
CA TYR A 7 6.21 6.97 -12.44
C TYR A 7 6.03 5.48 -12.22
N CYS A 8 6.02 5.11 -10.94
CA CYS A 8 5.78 3.73 -10.52
C CYS A 8 4.37 3.29 -10.92
N ALA A 9 4.29 2.17 -11.63
CA ALA A 9 3.03 1.57 -12.10
C ALA A 9 2.06 1.25 -10.93
N ILE A 10 2.58 1.05 -9.72
CA ILE A 10 1.78 0.70 -8.53
C ILE A 10 1.43 1.94 -7.70
N CYS A 11 2.38 2.79 -7.33
CA CYS A 11 2.12 3.90 -6.40
C CYS A 11 2.02 5.28 -7.07
N GLY A 12 2.42 5.41 -8.34
CA GLY A 12 2.41 6.66 -9.08
C GLY A 12 3.51 7.64 -8.66
N SER A 13 4.38 7.26 -7.72
CA SER A 13 5.48 8.15 -7.29
C SER A 13 6.66 8.13 -8.27
N THR A 14 7.49 9.15 -8.19
CA THR A 14 8.73 9.30 -8.96
C THR A 14 9.79 8.26 -8.60
N PHE A 15 10.79 8.10 -9.47
CA PHE A 15 11.98 7.28 -9.24
C PHE A 15 13.23 8.12 -8.89
N ARG A 16 13.02 9.31 -8.31
CA ARG A 16 14.10 10.23 -7.92
C ARG A 16 13.90 10.69 -6.49
N SER A 17 14.90 10.46 -5.64
CA SER A 17 14.95 10.98 -4.27
C SER A 17 15.46 12.43 -4.19
N ASN A 18 16.08 12.93 -5.25
CA ASN A 18 16.52 14.33 -5.35
C ASN A 18 15.33 15.25 -5.65
N VAL A 19 14.45 15.42 -4.67
CA VAL A 19 13.29 16.30 -4.70
C VAL A 19 13.60 17.63 -4.01
N SER A 20 12.90 18.70 -4.41
CA SER A 20 13.03 20.02 -3.79
C SER A 20 12.33 20.01 -2.41
N ILE A 21 13.07 20.34 -1.35
CA ILE A 21 12.57 20.37 0.03
C ILE A 21 13.01 21.68 0.69
N ASP A 22 12.05 22.42 1.25
CA ASP A 22 12.22 23.75 1.82
C ASP A 22 13.11 24.68 0.97
N SER A 23 12.99 24.63 -0.36
CA SER A 23 13.75 25.51 -1.26
C SER A 23 13.29 26.96 -1.12
N ASP A 24 14.27 27.87 -1.09
CA ASP A 24 14.07 29.31 -1.10
C ASP A 24 13.83 29.87 -2.53
N ASP A 25 13.75 29.00 -3.54
CA ASP A 25 13.50 29.39 -4.93
C ASP A 25 12.13 30.07 -5.10
N GLU A 26 12.04 31.02 -6.03
CA GLU A 26 10.81 31.81 -6.29
C GLU A 26 9.63 30.97 -6.83
N THR A 27 9.84 29.69 -7.16
CA THR A 27 8.88 28.86 -7.89
C THR A 27 7.82 28.20 -7.00
N ASP A 28 7.89 28.30 -5.67
CA ASP A 28 7.01 27.59 -4.71
C ASP A 28 6.92 26.05 -4.90
N LEU A 29 7.64 25.49 -5.87
CA LEU A 29 7.76 24.06 -6.19
C LEU A 29 8.75 23.38 -5.26
N THR A 30 8.39 23.31 -3.98
CA THR A 30 9.12 22.57 -2.96
C THR A 30 8.19 21.85 -2.01
N TYR A 31 8.60 20.67 -1.55
CA TYR A 31 7.98 20.00 -0.43
C TYR A 31 8.33 20.67 0.91
N SER A 32 7.50 20.42 1.92
CA SER A 32 7.81 20.78 3.31
C SER A 32 8.66 19.70 4.00
N GLY A 33 9.84 20.09 4.48
CA GLY A 33 10.72 19.21 5.24
C GLY A 33 10.14 18.82 6.60
N GLU A 34 9.27 19.65 7.18
CA GLU A 34 8.52 19.32 8.40
C GLU A 34 7.58 18.13 8.19
N ILE A 35 6.89 18.08 7.04
CA ILE A 35 5.95 17.01 6.70
C ILE A 35 6.69 15.73 6.34
N ILE A 36 7.72 15.81 5.49
CA ILE A 36 8.57 14.64 5.17
C ILE A 36 9.20 14.09 6.46
N GLY A 37 9.65 14.99 7.34
CA GLY A 37 10.17 14.66 8.65
C GLY A 37 11.34 13.66 8.58
N GLN A 38 11.18 12.53 9.25
CA GLN A 38 12.20 11.46 9.32
C GLN A 38 12.02 10.38 8.24
N SER A 39 11.13 10.58 7.26
CA SER A 39 10.94 9.62 6.19
C SER A 39 12.21 9.51 5.34
N ASP A 40 12.72 8.29 5.17
CA ASP A 40 13.77 8.03 4.18
C ASP A 40 13.15 8.10 2.78
N ILE A 41 13.57 9.05 1.94
CA ILE A 41 13.10 9.22 0.57
C ILE A 41 13.96 8.45 -0.46
N LYS A 42 15.08 7.83 -0.05
CA LYS A 42 15.96 7.08 -0.94
C LYS A 42 15.33 5.81 -1.51
N TRP A 43 14.25 5.33 -0.89
CA TRP A 43 13.46 4.23 -1.43
C TRP A 43 12.90 4.53 -2.84
N LEU A 44 12.79 5.81 -3.21
CA LEU A 44 12.35 6.22 -4.54
C LEU A 44 13.36 5.85 -5.63
N ASP A 45 14.66 5.79 -5.30
CA ASP A 45 15.72 5.55 -6.29
C ASP A 45 15.79 4.08 -6.73
N THR A 46 15.13 3.17 -6.01
CA THR A 46 15.18 1.74 -6.30
C THR A 46 13.92 1.27 -7.02
N LEU A 47 14.12 0.64 -8.19
CA LEU A 47 13.03 0.09 -8.98
C LEU A 47 13.32 -1.33 -9.48
N CYS A 48 12.24 -2.03 -9.78
CA CYS A 48 12.20 -3.21 -10.63
C CYS A 48 11.22 -2.95 -11.77
N ALA A 49 11.19 -3.83 -12.77
CA ALA A 49 10.22 -3.73 -13.85
C ALA A 49 9.62 -5.09 -14.22
N LEU A 50 8.36 -5.06 -14.65
CA LEU A 50 7.65 -6.20 -15.22
C LEU A 50 7.68 -6.10 -16.74
N GLY A 51 8.10 -7.18 -17.40
CA GLY A 51 8.17 -7.25 -18.86
C GLY A 51 7.74 -8.62 -19.40
N ILE A 52 7.69 -8.72 -20.73
CA ILE A 52 7.50 -9.97 -21.47
C ILE A 52 8.73 -10.22 -22.33
N ASN A 53 9.30 -11.42 -22.25
CA ASN A 53 10.31 -11.88 -23.18
C ASN A 53 9.68 -12.84 -24.19
N PRO A 54 9.36 -12.41 -25.42
CA PRO A 54 8.68 -13.26 -26.40
C PRO A 54 9.54 -14.45 -26.87
N ASN A 55 10.86 -14.40 -26.64
CA ASN A 55 11.83 -15.36 -27.15
C ASN A 55 12.05 -16.56 -26.23
N VAL A 56 11.55 -16.54 -24.99
CA VAL A 56 11.68 -17.70 -24.09
C VAL A 56 10.71 -18.81 -24.47
N PRO A 57 11.13 -20.09 -24.40
CA PRO A 57 10.24 -21.21 -24.61
C PRO A 57 9.32 -21.41 -23.40
N GLY A 58 8.06 -21.77 -23.65
CA GLY A 58 7.08 -22.07 -22.60
C GLY A 58 5.85 -21.17 -22.65
N GLU A 59 4.93 -21.44 -21.74
CA GLU A 59 3.68 -20.67 -21.63
C GLU A 59 3.88 -19.35 -20.89
N ASN A 60 4.72 -19.33 -19.85
CA ASN A 60 5.03 -18.11 -19.08
C ASN A 60 6.18 -17.34 -19.73
N LYS A 61 5.89 -16.14 -20.23
CA LYS A 61 6.87 -15.29 -20.92
C LYS A 61 7.27 -14.06 -20.11
N SER A 62 6.59 -13.80 -19.01
CA SER A 62 6.85 -12.68 -18.14
C SER A 62 8.16 -12.82 -17.40
N PHE A 63 8.70 -11.67 -17.03
CA PHE A 63 9.85 -11.57 -16.15
C PHE A 63 9.71 -10.38 -15.21
N ILE A 64 10.32 -10.49 -14.03
CA ILE A 64 10.59 -9.35 -13.16
C ILE A 64 12.11 -9.13 -13.09
N THR A 65 12.56 -7.91 -13.38
CA THR A 65 13.98 -7.56 -13.32
C THR A 65 14.50 -7.56 -11.88
N GLY A 66 15.81 -7.61 -11.74
CA GLY A 66 16.48 -7.23 -10.50
C GLY A 66 16.34 -5.73 -10.20
N LEU A 67 17.00 -5.31 -9.12
CA LEU A 67 17.06 -3.90 -8.75
C LEU A 67 17.78 -3.07 -9.80
N GLY A 68 17.31 -1.85 -9.97
CA GLY A 68 17.91 -0.87 -10.84
C GLY A 68 17.50 0.55 -10.47
N THR A 69 17.83 1.47 -11.37
CA THR A 69 17.61 2.89 -11.24
C THR A 69 17.00 3.46 -12.51
N TYR A 70 16.25 4.53 -12.36
CA TYR A 70 15.73 5.30 -13.48
C TYR A 70 16.86 6.07 -14.16
N ASP A 71 16.90 6.00 -15.50
CA ASP A 71 17.77 6.81 -16.36
C ASP A 71 16.91 7.80 -17.13
N ASP A 72 17.48 8.84 -17.72
CA ASP A 72 16.69 9.84 -18.46
C ASP A 72 15.96 9.23 -19.69
N ALA A 73 15.00 9.99 -20.23
CA ALA A 73 14.22 9.63 -21.42
C ALA A 73 13.46 8.29 -21.32
N ALA A 74 12.69 8.13 -20.23
CA ALA A 74 11.79 7.01 -20.00
C ALA A 74 12.47 5.61 -20.01
N SER A 75 13.76 5.57 -19.71
CA SER A 75 14.57 4.35 -19.74
C SER A 75 15.00 3.93 -18.33
N ILE A 76 15.34 2.66 -18.17
CA ILE A 76 15.82 2.13 -16.89
C ILE A 76 17.09 1.29 -17.08
N ASP A 77 17.98 1.35 -16.09
CA ASP A 77 19.13 0.46 -15.95
C ASP A 77 18.88 -0.49 -14.79
N VAL A 78 18.77 -1.79 -15.08
CA VAL A 78 18.33 -2.81 -14.13
C VAL A 78 19.22 -4.05 -14.18
N ALA A 79 19.43 -4.65 -13.01
CA ALA A 79 20.07 -5.95 -12.92
C ALA A 79 19.13 -7.07 -13.41
N GLN A 80 19.70 -8.24 -13.71
CA GLN A 80 18.91 -9.40 -14.14
C GLN A 80 17.98 -9.89 -13.02
N GLY A 81 18.50 -9.93 -11.79
CA GLY A 81 17.76 -10.48 -10.66
C GLY A 81 17.69 -12.01 -10.70
N GLU A 82 16.62 -12.56 -10.13
CA GLU A 82 16.43 -14.01 -9.98
C GLU A 82 15.63 -14.64 -11.13
N ASP A 83 15.00 -13.83 -11.98
CA ASP A 83 14.11 -14.31 -13.03
C ASP A 83 14.90 -14.71 -14.29
N PRO A 84 14.86 -15.99 -14.70
CA PRO A 84 15.61 -16.46 -15.87
C PRO A 84 15.03 -15.95 -17.20
N ASN A 85 13.82 -15.41 -17.20
CA ASN A 85 13.16 -14.93 -18.42
C ASN A 85 13.62 -13.52 -18.82
N VAL A 86 14.40 -12.82 -17.99
CA VAL A 86 14.92 -11.48 -18.32
C VAL A 86 15.80 -11.55 -19.58
N PRO A 87 15.52 -10.75 -20.62
CA PRO A 87 16.30 -10.79 -21.86
C PRO A 87 17.72 -10.27 -21.64
N LEU A 88 18.68 -11.00 -22.20
CA LEU A 88 20.10 -10.66 -22.17
C LEU A 88 20.58 -10.32 -23.59
N ASP A 89 21.47 -9.34 -23.69
CA ASP A 89 22.21 -9.00 -24.90
C ASP A 89 23.20 -10.12 -25.27
N GLU A 90 23.82 -10.01 -26.46
CA GLU A 90 24.81 -10.98 -26.94
C GLU A 90 26.03 -11.16 -26.00
N ARG A 91 26.24 -10.21 -25.07
CA ARG A 91 27.32 -10.23 -24.08
C ARG A 91 26.85 -10.78 -22.73
N GLY A 92 25.61 -11.25 -22.64
CA GLY A 92 25.01 -11.79 -21.41
C GLY A 92 24.65 -10.71 -20.39
N ARG A 93 24.47 -9.45 -20.80
CA ARG A 93 24.06 -8.34 -19.94
C ARG A 93 22.60 -8.00 -20.16
N VAL A 94 21.94 -7.47 -19.14
CA VAL A 94 20.55 -7.02 -19.28
C VAL A 94 20.48 -5.89 -20.31
N SER A 95 19.52 -5.99 -21.21
CA SER A 95 19.26 -4.95 -22.19
C SER A 95 18.64 -3.72 -21.53
N TYR A 96 18.87 -2.54 -22.09
CA TYR A 96 18.09 -1.35 -21.73
C TYR A 96 16.62 -1.62 -22.00
N PHE A 97 15.76 -1.10 -21.12
CA PHE A 97 14.31 -1.19 -21.28
C PHE A 97 13.69 0.19 -21.35
N SER A 98 12.71 0.31 -22.23
CA SER A 98 11.85 1.49 -22.30
C SER A 98 10.61 1.27 -21.44
N THR A 99 10.27 2.27 -20.64
CA THR A 99 9.12 2.21 -19.73
C THR A 99 7.90 2.82 -20.37
N TYR A 100 6.76 2.12 -20.30
CA TYR A 100 5.47 2.49 -20.90
C TYR A 100 5.49 2.63 -22.44
N HIS A 101 6.40 3.41 -23.01
CA HIS A 101 6.48 3.66 -24.44
C HIS A 101 7.90 3.49 -24.95
N ASP A 102 8.01 2.93 -26.14
CA ASP A 102 9.22 2.97 -26.93
C ASP A 102 8.97 3.71 -28.24
N TYR A 103 9.52 4.92 -28.36
CA TYR A 103 9.41 5.75 -29.55
C TYR A 103 10.32 5.28 -30.69
N SER A 104 11.41 4.53 -30.39
CA SER A 104 12.29 3.98 -31.42
C SER A 104 11.86 2.59 -31.89
N GLN A 105 11.01 1.90 -31.12
CA GLN A 105 10.59 0.50 -31.35
C GLN A 105 11.78 -0.48 -31.34
N GLU A 106 12.86 -0.12 -30.67
CA GLU A 106 14.10 -0.89 -30.55
C GLU A 106 14.16 -1.72 -29.26
N PHE A 107 13.40 -1.35 -28.22
CA PHE A 107 13.49 -1.91 -26.87
C PHE A 107 12.16 -2.53 -26.40
N PRO A 108 12.23 -3.62 -25.60
CA PRO A 108 11.05 -4.16 -24.95
C PRO A 108 10.41 -3.14 -24.01
N ILE A 109 9.08 -3.02 -24.08
CA ILE A 109 8.29 -2.17 -23.18
C ILE A 109 8.12 -2.91 -21.84
N VAL A 110 8.45 -2.21 -20.76
CA VAL A 110 8.30 -2.71 -19.38
C VAL A 110 7.51 -1.72 -18.51
N PHE A 111 6.96 -2.23 -17.41
CA PHE A 111 6.24 -1.43 -16.42
C PHE A 111 7.06 -1.34 -15.12
N PRO A 112 7.62 -0.17 -14.79
CA PRO A 112 8.49 -0.01 -13.64
C PRO A 112 7.68 0.16 -12.35
N PHE A 113 8.21 -0.32 -11.24
CA PHE A 113 7.64 -0.12 -9.91
C PHE A 113 8.73 -0.13 -8.85
N HIS A 114 8.49 0.55 -7.72
CA HIS A 114 9.40 0.44 -6.57
C HIS A 114 9.34 -0.97 -5.99
N GLU A 115 10.50 -1.51 -5.61
CA GLU A 115 10.61 -2.84 -5.01
C GLU A 115 9.65 -3.01 -3.82
N VAL A 116 9.60 -2.00 -2.95
CA VAL A 116 8.74 -1.98 -1.75
C VAL A 116 7.26 -2.04 -2.12
N CYS A 117 6.83 -1.36 -3.18
CA CYS A 117 5.43 -1.38 -3.60
C CYS A 117 4.98 -2.79 -4.02
N TYR A 118 5.84 -3.52 -4.74
CA TYR A 118 5.54 -4.88 -5.16
C TYR A 118 5.69 -5.88 -4.00
N LYS A 119 6.89 -5.97 -3.40
CA LYS A 119 7.23 -7.03 -2.44
C LYS A 119 6.49 -6.89 -1.12
N GLU A 120 6.31 -5.67 -0.63
CA GLU A 120 5.76 -5.45 0.71
C GLU A 120 4.27 -5.08 0.72
N ILE A 121 3.73 -4.53 -0.37
CA ILE A 121 2.33 -4.07 -0.39
C ILE A 121 1.49 -4.91 -1.34
N LEU A 122 1.85 -5.00 -2.62
CA LEU A 122 1.07 -5.74 -3.61
C LEU A 122 0.96 -7.22 -3.26
N LEU A 123 2.08 -7.91 -2.98
CA LEU A 123 2.04 -9.32 -2.60
C LEU A 123 1.19 -9.58 -1.35
N ARG A 124 1.26 -8.70 -0.33
CA ARG A 124 0.41 -8.81 0.86
C ARG A 124 -1.06 -8.59 0.55
N CYS A 125 -1.39 -7.66 -0.33
CA CYS A 125 -2.75 -7.44 -0.80
C CYS A 125 -3.28 -8.68 -1.55
N PHE A 126 -2.43 -9.34 -2.32
CA PHE A 126 -2.69 -10.65 -2.94
C PHE A 126 -2.62 -11.83 -1.96
N LYS A 127 -2.52 -11.59 -0.64
CA LYS A 127 -2.40 -12.63 0.39
C LYS A 127 -1.23 -13.59 0.14
N ASN A 128 -0.18 -13.11 -0.53
CA ASN A 128 0.99 -13.85 -1.00
C ASN A 128 0.64 -15.02 -1.94
N GLU A 129 -0.47 -14.91 -2.66
CA GLU A 129 -0.79 -15.80 -3.78
C GLU A 129 0.24 -15.64 -4.90
N LYS A 130 0.45 -16.72 -5.66
CA LYS A 130 1.36 -16.68 -6.81
C LYS A 130 0.73 -15.87 -7.94
N ILE A 131 1.31 -14.71 -8.24
CA ILE A 131 0.88 -13.86 -9.35
C ILE A 131 1.42 -14.44 -10.67
N ASN A 132 0.53 -14.65 -11.63
CA ASN A 132 0.89 -14.90 -13.03
C ASN A 132 1.31 -13.57 -13.69
N GLY A 133 2.61 -13.42 -13.97
CA GLY A 133 3.16 -12.20 -14.54
C GLY A 133 2.67 -11.88 -15.96
N ASP A 134 2.29 -12.88 -16.77
CA ASP A 134 1.74 -12.64 -18.12
C ASP A 134 0.39 -11.93 -18.04
N VAL A 135 -0.45 -12.36 -17.09
CA VAL A 135 -1.76 -11.75 -16.84
C VAL A 135 -1.58 -10.34 -16.27
N LEU A 136 -0.65 -10.16 -15.33
CA LEU A 136 -0.36 -8.85 -14.77
C LEU A 136 0.19 -7.88 -15.82
N TYR A 137 1.10 -8.33 -16.69
CA TYR A 137 1.64 -7.52 -17.77
C TYR A 137 0.56 -7.14 -18.78
N ALA A 138 -0.29 -8.10 -19.17
CA ALA A 138 -1.40 -7.82 -20.07
C ALA A 138 -2.40 -6.82 -19.47
N LEU A 139 -2.61 -6.85 -18.14
CA LEU A 139 -3.39 -5.83 -17.45
C LEU A 139 -2.71 -4.45 -17.54
N CYS A 140 -1.41 -4.38 -17.29
CA CYS A 140 -0.66 -3.13 -17.42
C CYS A 140 -0.72 -2.56 -18.85
N GLU A 141 -0.60 -3.41 -19.89
CA GLU A 141 -0.76 -2.99 -21.29
C GLU A 141 -2.16 -2.44 -21.58
N GLU A 142 -3.22 -3.07 -21.06
CA GLU A 142 -4.57 -2.55 -21.20
C GLU A 142 -4.79 -1.22 -20.45
N MET A 143 -4.09 -1.03 -19.33
CA MET A 143 -4.17 0.19 -18.53
C MET A 143 -3.20 1.27 -19.02
N ARG A 144 -2.28 0.95 -19.93
CA ARG A 144 -1.35 1.91 -20.49
C ARG A 144 -2.10 2.98 -21.28
N GLN A 145 -1.71 4.22 -21.11
CA GLN A 145 -2.26 5.35 -21.85
C GLN A 145 -1.25 5.84 -22.87
N ASP A 146 -1.74 6.46 -23.95
CA ASP A 146 -0.86 7.09 -24.93
C ASP A 146 -0.25 8.38 -24.36
N LEU A 147 1.07 8.52 -24.48
CA LEU A 147 1.83 9.73 -24.11
C LEU A 147 1.94 9.99 -22.58
N HIS A 148 1.70 8.99 -21.74
CA HIS A 148 1.78 9.12 -20.29
C HIS A 148 2.64 8.01 -19.67
N ASN A 149 3.50 8.38 -18.71
CA ASN A 149 4.40 7.45 -18.01
C ASN A 149 3.77 6.90 -16.72
N VAL A 150 2.46 6.64 -16.78
CA VAL A 150 1.64 6.14 -15.67
C VAL A 150 0.49 5.29 -16.22
N LEU A 151 -0.01 4.34 -15.43
CA LEU A 151 -1.18 3.54 -15.80
C LEU A 151 -2.49 4.32 -15.58
N ALA A 152 -3.56 3.91 -16.25
CA ALA A 152 -4.92 4.44 -16.11
C ALA A 152 -5.61 4.06 -14.78
N LEU A 153 -4.88 4.08 -13.66
CA LEU A 153 -5.35 3.67 -12.34
C LEU A 153 -5.79 4.87 -11.50
N ASP A 154 -6.72 4.64 -10.58
CA ASP A 154 -7.05 5.60 -9.54
C ASP A 154 -5.95 5.57 -8.46
N TYR A 155 -4.95 6.44 -8.57
CA TYR A 155 -3.84 6.54 -7.62
C TYR A 155 -4.25 7.17 -6.28
N GLY A 156 -5.53 7.52 -6.09
CA GLY A 156 -6.03 8.19 -4.90
C GLY A 156 -5.52 9.62 -4.74
N GLU A 157 -5.90 10.26 -3.64
CA GLU A 157 -5.44 11.63 -3.32
C GLU A 157 -4.20 11.63 -2.41
N PRO A 158 -3.23 12.52 -2.65
CA PRO A 158 -3.06 13.30 -3.88
C PRO A 158 -2.71 12.37 -5.04
N PHE A 159 -3.16 12.76 -6.23
CA PHE A 159 -2.87 12.02 -7.45
C PHE A 159 -1.49 12.47 -7.99
N PRO A 160 -0.71 11.59 -8.62
CA PRO A 160 0.57 11.99 -9.21
C PRO A 160 0.43 13.07 -10.30
N PRO A 161 1.42 13.96 -10.48
CA PRO A 161 1.37 15.01 -11.49
C PRO A 161 1.22 14.45 -12.91
N PHE A 162 0.60 15.20 -13.83
CA PHE A 162 0.38 14.79 -15.24
C PHE A 162 1.34 15.43 -16.25
N GLU A 163 2.39 16.07 -15.74
CA GLU A 163 3.31 16.87 -16.52
C GLU A 163 4.49 16.06 -17.07
N GLN A 164 5.28 16.69 -17.94
CA GLN A 164 6.50 16.10 -18.48
C GLN A 164 7.52 15.77 -17.37
N TYR A 165 7.52 16.55 -16.28
CA TYR A 165 8.46 16.45 -15.17
C TYR A 165 7.72 16.34 -13.83
N TRP A 166 8.34 15.68 -12.87
CA TRP A 166 7.85 15.61 -11.51
C TRP A 166 7.95 16.97 -10.81
N GLU A 167 6.82 17.48 -10.35
CA GLU A 167 6.75 18.73 -9.59
C GLU A 167 6.64 18.47 -8.08
N CYS A 168 7.37 19.24 -7.29
CA CYS A 168 7.37 19.14 -5.83
C CYS A 168 6.33 20.11 -5.25
N ASN A 169 5.08 19.69 -5.11
CA ASN A 169 4.02 20.57 -4.60
C ASN A 169 3.84 20.43 -3.07
N LYS A 170 3.72 21.57 -2.38
CA LYS A 170 3.35 21.60 -0.95
C LYS A 170 2.01 20.91 -0.73
N GLY A 171 1.95 20.01 0.24
CA GLY A 171 0.77 19.20 0.55
C GLY A 171 0.70 17.87 -0.22
N GLU A 172 1.64 17.59 -1.14
CA GLU A 172 1.73 16.33 -1.87
C GLU A 172 2.87 15.43 -1.39
N GLU A 173 3.50 15.77 -0.25
CA GLU A 173 4.65 15.05 0.31
C GLU A 173 4.36 13.57 0.58
N VAL A 174 3.08 13.21 0.75
CA VAL A 174 2.67 11.82 0.96
C VAL A 174 3.12 10.93 -0.20
N LEU A 175 3.21 11.44 -1.44
CA LEU A 175 3.65 10.69 -2.61
C LEU A 175 5.09 10.19 -2.49
N VAL A 176 5.94 10.94 -1.79
CA VAL A 176 7.39 10.67 -1.66
C VAL A 176 7.76 10.03 -0.32
N THR A 177 6.87 10.07 0.67
CA THR A 177 7.12 9.46 1.99
C THR A 177 7.11 7.94 1.95
N HIS A 178 7.97 7.31 2.75
CA HIS A 178 8.18 5.86 2.72
C HIS A 178 6.92 5.12 3.21
N PRO A 179 6.31 4.24 2.39
CA PRO A 179 5.04 3.62 2.76
C PRO A 179 5.21 2.42 3.71
N VAL A 180 6.40 1.82 3.83
CA VAL A 180 6.62 0.66 4.74
C VAL A 180 7.40 1.01 6.00
N ASN A 181 8.58 1.59 5.90
CA ASN A 181 9.33 2.09 7.05
C ASN A 181 8.76 3.43 7.53
N ILE A 182 7.89 3.39 8.54
CA ILE A 182 7.16 4.56 9.06
C ILE A 182 7.56 4.80 10.54
N PRO A 183 8.50 5.72 10.83
CA PRO A 183 8.96 5.97 12.20
C PRO A 183 7.83 6.33 13.16
N GLN A 184 6.86 7.14 12.73
CA GLN A 184 5.72 7.56 13.54
C GLN A 184 4.81 6.37 13.91
N LEU A 185 4.70 5.36 13.04
CA LEU A 185 3.96 4.13 13.35
C LEU A 185 4.71 3.29 14.40
N ALA A 186 6.04 3.20 14.29
CA ALA A 186 6.87 2.46 15.24
C ALA A 186 6.64 2.94 16.69
N ILE A 187 6.53 4.26 16.91
CA ILE A 187 6.23 4.85 18.22
C ILE A 187 4.92 4.30 18.82
N HIS A 188 3.87 4.16 18.02
CA HIS A 188 2.59 3.60 18.48
C HIS A 188 2.73 2.11 18.79
N LEU A 189 3.48 1.37 17.96
CA LEU A 189 3.72 -0.06 18.15
C LEU A 189 4.54 -0.35 19.40
N ASP A 190 5.55 0.46 19.69
CA ASP A 190 6.41 0.33 20.88
C ASP A 190 5.60 0.58 22.15
N SER A 191 4.74 1.59 22.15
CA SER A 191 3.85 1.87 23.29
C SER A 191 2.95 0.67 23.65
N ILE A 192 2.47 -0.08 22.64
CA ILE A 192 1.69 -1.31 22.87
C ILE A 192 2.58 -2.42 23.44
N ALA A 193 3.79 -2.59 22.91
CA ALA A 193 4.71 -3.63 23.36
C ALA A 193 5.15 -3.41 24.82
N GLU A 194 5.37 -2.16 25.21
CA GLU A 194 5.63 -1.78 26.60
C GLU A 194 4.46 -2.15 27.52
N GLU A 195 3.22 -1.86 27.10
CA GLU A 195 2.02 -2.21 27.86
C GLU A 195 1.86 -3.72 28.00
N GLU A 196 2.09 -4.44 26.90
CA GLU A 196 2.05 -5.89 26.86
C GLU A 196 3.02 -6.50 27.88
N HIS A 197 4.23 -5.95 27.98
CA HIS A 197 5.24 -6.37 28.95
C HIS A 197 4.81 -6.08 30.40
N ILE A 198 4.23 -4.90 30.67
CA ILE A 198 3.71 -4.54 32.00
C ILE A 198 2.63 -5.53 32.44
N VAL A 199 1.62 -5.77 31.59
CA VAL A 199 0.53 -6.70 31.88
C VAL A 199 1.03 -8.12 32.14
N ASP A 200 2.02 -8.59 31.37
CA ASP A 200 2.61 -9.92 31.56
C ASP A 200 3.40 -10.01 32.89
N MET A 201 4.07 -8.94 33.33
CA MET A 201 4.72 -8.88 34.65
C MET A 201 3.69 -8.91 35.78
N GLU A 202 2.64 -8.10 35.70
CA GLU A 202 1.58 -8.05 36.70
C GLU A 202 0.91 -9.41 36.87
N LYS A 203 0.63 -10.11 35.77
CA LYS A 203 0.04 -11.45 35.78
C LYS A 203 0.94 -12.49 36.45
N LYS A 204 2.26 -12.38 36.31
CA LYS A 204 3.24 -13.25 36.99
C LYS A 204 3.36 -12.95 38.49
N MET A 205 3.18 -11.69 38.89
CA MET A 205 3.30 -11.25 40.28
C MET A 205 2.01 -11.40 41.09
N SER A 206 0.86 -11.47 40.43
CA SER A 206 -0.46 -11.51 41.08
C SER A 206 -0.89 -12.94 41.47
N LYS A 207 -1.17 -13.17 42.76
CA LYS A 207 -1.77 -14.42 43.29
C LYS A 207 -3.25 -14.32 43.69
N SER A 208 -3.95 -13.21 43.43
CA SER A 208 -5.33 -13.03 43.90
C SER A 208 -6.31 -12.55 42.84
N ALA A 209 -7.45 -13.24 42.78
CA ALA A 209 -8.63 -12.90 42.02
C ALA A 209 -9.09 -11.47 42.31
N SER A 210 -9.24 -10.67 41.26
CA SER A 210 -9.88 -9.36 41.36
C SER A 210 -11.36 -9.51 41.67
N VAL A 211 -11.86 -8.59 42.48
CA VAL A 211 -13.21 -8.54 43.02
C VAL A 211 -14.23 -8.41 41.88
N ARG A 212 -15.03 -9.47 41.67
CA ARG A 212 -16.28 -9.45 40.90
C ARG A 212 -17.29 -8.60 41.64
N ASN A 213 -17.30 -7.29 41.43
CA ASN A 213 -18.42 -6.49 41.92
C ASN A 213 -18.69 -5.26 41.05
N ARG A 214 -18.99 -5.52 39.77
CA ARG A 214 -19.69 -4.56 38.92
C ARG A 214 -20.85 -5.28 38.26
N TYR A 215 -22.05 -4.76 38.49
CA TYR A 215 -23.23 -5.14 37.72
C TYR A 215 -22.99 -4.73 36.27
N ASP A 216 -22.89 -5.70 35.36
CA ASP A 216 -22.64 -5.46 33.96
C ASP A 216 -23.95 -5.65 33.16
N ILE A 217 -24.30 -4.66 32.33
CA ILE A 217 -25.54 -4.72 31.54
C ILE A 217 -25.55 -5.90 30.56
N PHE A 218 -24.37 -6.35 30.13
CA PHE A 218 -24.20 -7.46 29.20
C PHE A 218 -24.30 -8.83 29.88
N ASP A 219 -24.33 -8.91 31.22
CA ASP A 219 -24.52 -10.17 31.96
C ASP A 219 -25.83 -10.87 31.59
N LYS A 220 -26.85 -10.10 31.20
CA LYS A 220 -28.16 -10.62 30.81
C LYS A 220 -28.20 -11.19 29.39
N LEU A 221 -27.19 -10.92 28.57
CA LEU A 221 -27.13 -11.41 27.21
C LEU A 221 -26.41 -12.77 27.18
N PRO A 222 -26.96 -13.78 26.47
CA PRO A 222 -26.23 -14.98 26.11
C PRO A 222 -24.94 -14.65 25.35
N PHE A 223 -24.00 -15.59 25.38
CA PHE A 223 -22.68 -15.43 24.76
C PHE A 223 -22.79 -15.15 23.26
N GLU A 224 -23.71 -15.83 22.59
CA GLU A 224 -23.98 -15.73 21.16
C GLU A 224 -24.41 -14.30 20.79
N LEU A 225 -25.25 -13.66 21.61
CA LEU A 225 -25.66 -12.28 21.35
C LEU A 225 -24.53 -11.28 21.57
N ARG A 226 -23.61 -11.54 22.51
CA ARG A 226 -22.42 -10.70 22.72
C ARG A 226 -21.46 -10.82 21.53
N GLN A 227 -21.29 -12.01 20.98
CA GLN A 227 -20.50 -12.23 19.77
C GLN A 227 -21.13 -11.53 18.57
N ASN A 228 -22.45 -11.65 18.38
CA ASN A 228 -23.16 -10.94 17.31
C ASN A 228 -22.97 -9.42 17.42
N ILE A 229 -22.95 -8.84 18.63
CA ILE A 229 -22.65 -7.41 18.81
C ILE A 229 -21.28 -7.05 18.21
N PHE A 230 -20.25 -7.89 18.39
CA PHE A 230 -18.93 -7.62 17.82
C PHE A 230 -18.94 -7.59 16.29
N GLU A 231 -19.79 -8.39 15.65
CA GLU A 231 -19.90 -8.43 14.18
C GLU A 231 -20.43 -7.11 13.59
N PHE A 232 -21.26 -6.38 14.33
CA PHE A 232 -21.81 -5.09 13.90
C PHE A 232 -20.93 -3.88 14.20
N LEU A 233 -19.81 -4.06 14.91
CA LEU A 233 -18.95 -2.97 15.37
C LEU A 233 -17.63 -2.92 14.59
N PRO A 234 -17.13 -1.73 14.22
CA PRO A 234 -15.75 -1.58 13.79
C PRO A 234 -14.78 -2.11 14.85
N ILE A 235 -13.62 -2.60 14.42
CA ILE A 235 -12.68 -3.27 15.31
C ILE A 235 -12.25 -2.40 16.50
N ALA A 236 -12.02 -1.10 16.30
CA ALA A 236 -11.68 -0.16 17.38
C ALA A 236 -12.78 -0.07 18.44
N SER A 237 -14.05 -0.10 18.04
CA SER A 237 -15.20 -0.09 18.94
C SER A 237 -15.38 -1.42 19.69
N VAL A 238 -15.01 -2.55 19.07
CA VAL A 238 -14.95 -3.85 19.75
C VAL A 238 -13.92 -3.81 20.89
N PHE A 239 -12.77 -3.19 20.68
CA PHE A 239 -11.79 -3.00 21.76
C PHE A 239 -12.32 -2.07 22.86
N ALA A 240 -12.99 -0.97 22.50
CA ALA A 240 -13.57 -0.04 23.47
C ALA A 240 -14.61 -0.72 24.38
N ILE A 241 -15.52 -1.52 23.81
CA ILE A 241 -16.58 -2.17 24.60
C ILE A 241 -16.02 -3.26 25.51
N LYS A 242 -15.01 -4.02 25.06
CA LYS A 242 -14.33 -5.02 25.89
C LYS A 242 -13.54 -4.35 27.03
N ALA A 243 -12.88 -3.23 26.75
CA ALA A 243 -12.22 -2.43 27.78
C ALA A 243 -13.20 -1.88 28.84
N ALA A 244 -14.42 -1.50 28.44
CA ALA A 244 -15.41 -0.89 29.32
C ALA A 244 -16.26 -1.88 30.13
N SER A 245 -16.44 -3.12 29.63
CA SER A 245 -17.33 -4.14 30.21
C SER A 245 -16.58 -5.43 30.51
N TYR A 246 -16.70 -5.93 31.75
CA TYR A 246 -16.08 -7.19 32.14
C TYR A 246 -16.71 -8.37 31.38
N SER A 247 -18.02 -8.33 31.19
CA SER A 247 -18.77 -9.41 30.55
C SER A 247 -18.51 -9.48 29.04
N MET A 248 -18.16 -8.35 28.42
CA MET A 248 -17.66 -8.28 27.05
C MET A 248 -16.18 -8.63 26.97
N HIS A 249 -15.34 -8.20 27.92
CA HIS A 249 -13.93 -8.62 28.02
C HIS A 249 -13.81 -10.14 28.06
N ALA A 250 -14.55 -10.78 28.98
CA ALA A 250 -14.58 -12.23 29.15
C ALA A 250 -15.18 -12.99 27.96
N CYS A 251 -15.80 -12.31 26.99
CA CYS A 251 -16.39 -12.91 25.80
C CYS A 251 -15.32 -13.14 24.71
N PRO A 252 -14.95 -14.39 24.37
CA PRO A 252 -14.06 -14.67 23.25
C PRO A 252 -14.49 -14.02 21.93
N TYR A 253 -13.52 -13.48 21.20
CA TYR A 253 -13.70 -12.91 19.88
C TYR A 253 -12.59 -13.40 18.94
N ALA A 254 -12.78 -14.58 18.34
CA ALA A 254 -11.77 -15.23 17.51
C ALA A 254 -11.56 -14.51 16.17
N SER A 255 -12.61 -13.91 15.60
CA SER A 255 -12.62 -13.31 14.27
C SER A 255 -11.97 -11.92 14.20
N TRP A 256 -11.41 -11.42 15.30
CA TRP A 256 -10.84 -10.06 15.36
C TRP A 256 -9.75 -9.80 14.33
N LYS A 257 -8.90 -10.79 14.03
CA LYS A 257 -7.85 -10.67 13.01
C LYS A 257 -8.44 -10.49 11.63
N GLN A 258 -9.42 -11.31 11.27
CA GLN A 258 -10.16 -11.19 10.02
C GLN A 258 -10.88 -9.83 9.92
N ARG A 259 -11.42 -9.35 11.04
CA ARG A 259 -12.06 -8.03 11.08
C ARG A 259 -11.05 -6.91 10.87
N LEU A 260 -9.88 -6.98 11.51
CA LEU A 260 -8.78 -6.05 11.29
C LEU A 260 -8.31 -6.06 9.82
N GLU A 261 -8.24 -7.24 9.20
CA GLU A 261 -7.95 -7.39 7.77
C GLU A 261 -9.00 -6.78 6.85
N THR A 262 -10.22 -6.55 7.34
CA THR A 262 -11.29 -5.90 6.58
C THR A 262 -11.31 -4.40 6.84
N ASP A 263 -11.21 -3.99 8.10
CA ASP A 263 -11.36 -2.58 8.50
C ASP A 263 -10.07 -1.78 8.23
N MET A 264 -8.89 -2.36 8.46
CA MET A 264 -7.58 -1.70 8.32
C MET A 264 -6.54 -2.66 7.72
N PRO A 265 -6.75 -3.13 6.47
CA PRO A 265 -5.88 -4.12 5.84
C PRO A 265 -4.41 -3.66 5.70
N TRP A 266 -4.19 -2.35 5.58
CA TRP A 266 -2.88 -1.69 5.48
C TRP A 266 -2.09 -1.65 6.81
N LEU A 267 -2.69 -2.02 7.94
CA LEU A 267 -2.03 -2.07 9.25
C LEU A 267 -1.67 -3.52 9.61
N TRP A 268 -0.71 -4.10 8.92
CA TRP A 268 -0.38 -5.53 9.09
C TRP A 268 0.46 -5.82 10.34
N GLU A 269 1.22 -4.86 10.86
CA GLU A 269 2.14 -5.05 12.00
C GLU A 269 1.42 -5.41 13.30
N VAL A 270 0.15 -5.06 13.43
CA VAL A 270 -0.63 -5.29 14.65
C VAL A 270 -1.31 -6.67 14.68
N ARG A 271 -1.25 -7.43 13.58
CA ARG A 271 -1.91 -8.75 13.45
C ARG A 271 -1.28 -9.84 14.32
N ASP A 272 0.01 -9.71 14.64
CA ASP A 272 0.75 -10.70 15.42
C ASP A 272 0.65 -10.46 16.94
N LYS A 273 0.14 -9.30 17.34
CA LYS A 273 -0.08 -8.96 18.75
C LYS A 273 -1.38 -9.60 19.23
N ASN A 274 -1.45 -10.06 20.48
CA ASN A 274 -2.71 -10.50 21.09
C ASN A 274 -3.27 -9.40 21.98
N PRO A 275 -4.29 -8.66 21.53
CA PRO A 275 -4.75 -7.49 22.26
C PRO A 275 -5.66 -7.78 23.47
N PHE A 276 -6.12 -9.02 23.65
CA PHE A 276 -7.12 -9.37 24.67
C PHE A 276 -6.50 -9.88 25.98
N LYS A 277 -5.34 -9.34 26.39
CA LYS A 277 -4.68 -9.75 27.63
C LYS A 277 -5.29 -9.11 28.88
N SER A 278 -5.79 -7.88 28.77
CA SER A 278 -6.42 -7.13 29.85
C SER A 278 -7.31 -6.01 29.29
N GLN A 279 -8.24 -5.49 30.10
CA GLN A 279 -9.08 -4.35 29.72
C GLN A 279 -8.27 -3.06 29.48
N VAL A 280 -7.12 -2.91 30.16
CA VAL A 280 -6.20 -1.78 29.95
C VAL A 280 -5.58 -1.86 28.56
N MET A 281 -5.13 -3.07 28.16
CA MET A 281 -4.58 -3.30 26.83
C MET A 281 -5.63 -3.08 25.74
N GLU A 282 -6.85 -3.57 25.95
CA GLU A 282 -7.98 -3.32 25.04
C GLU A 282 -8.27 -1.81 24.90
N ALA A 283 -8.24 -1.03 25.99
CA ALA A 283 -8.43 0.42 25.94
C ALA A 283 -7.35 1.12 25.12
N LYS A 284 -6.08 0.74 25.34
CA LYS A 284 -4.92 1.32 24.66
C LYS A 284 -4.95 1.02 23.16
N VAL A 285 -5.23 -0.24 22.79
CA VAL A 285 -5.38 -0.66 21.40
C VAL A 285 -6.55 0.04 20.73
N SER A 286 -7.70 0.16 21.41
CA SER A 286 -8.85 0.90 20.88
C SER A 286 -8.49 2.33 20.51
N LYS A 287 -7.86 3.06 21.44
CA LYS A 287 -7.45 4.45 21.24
C LYS A 287 -6.48 4.58 20.06
N MET A 288 -5.46 3.73 20.02
CA MET A 288 -4.45 3.72 18.97
C MET A 288 -5.03 3.40 17.60
N PHE A 289 -5.96 2.44 17.49
CA PHE A 289 -6.65 2.15 16.22
C PHE A 289 -7.49 3.32 15.73
N THR A 290 -8.22 3.99 16.63
CA THR A 290 -8.97 5.21 16.26
C THR A 290 -8.02 6.31 15.76
N GLU A 291 -6.93 6.57 16.49
CA GLU A 291 -5.95 7.59 16.11
C GLU A 291 -5.26 7.27 14.76
N LEU A 292 -4.89 6.02 14.51
CA LEU A 292 -4.27 5.60 13.24
C LEU A 292 -5.27 5.65 12.08
N GLU A 293 -6.54 5.29 12.31
CA GLU A 293 -7.58 5.38 11.29
C GLU A 293 -7.85 6.83 10.88
N GLU A 294 -7.83 7.77 11.84
CA GLU A 294 -7.93 9.21 11.59
C GLU A 294 -6.69 9.73 10.85
N LYS A 295 -5.49 9.44 11.37
CA LYS A 295 -4.20 9.92 10.83
C LYS A 295 -3.75 9.24 9.54
N SER A 296 -4.47 8.22 9.07
CA SER A 296 -4.22 7.56 7.78
C SER A 296 -4.99 8.21 6.62
N ARG A 297 -5.81 9.23 6.89
CA ARG A 297 -6.62 9.92 5.88
C ARG A 297 -5.91 11.18 5.41
N TYR A 298 -5.73 11.28 4.09
CA TYR A 298 -5.21 12.49 3.48
C TYR A 298 -6.19 13.65 3.67
N ASN A 299 -5.66 14.85 3.91
CA ASN A 299 -6.44 16.08 3.94
C ASN A 299 -5.62 17.24 3.39
N LYS A 300 -5.99 17.73 2.20
CA LYS A 300 -5.31 18.84 1.53
C LYS A 300 -5.29 20.15 2.33
N LYS A 301 -6.20 20.35 3.29
CA LYS A 301 -6.35 21.59 4.06
C LYS A 301 -5.55 21.60 5.36
N THR A 302 -5.26 20.44 5.93
CA THR A 302 -4.66 20.33 7.26
C THR A 302 -3.69 19.16 7.33
N VAL A 303 -2.51 19.40 7.89
CA VAL A 303 -1.48 18.38 8.09
C VAL A 303 -1.63 17.74 9.47
N ASP A 304 -2.74 17.05 9.70
CA ASP A 304 -2.97 16.25 10.93
C ASP A 304 -3.04 14.75 10.59
N TYR A 305 -2.06 14.29 9.81
CA TYR A 305 -1.94 12.91 9.37
C TYR A 305 -0.50 12.43 9.47
N ILE A 306 -0.30 11.11 9.39
CA ILE A 306 1.03 10.50 9.31
C ILE A 306 1.31 10.19 7.83
N PRO A 307 2.19 10.93 7.14
CA PRO A 307 2.34 10.84 5.69
C PRO A 307 2.63 9.42 5.18
N GLY A 308 3.53 8.69 5.83
CA GLY A 308 3.83 7.31 5.45
C GLY A 308 2.64 6.36 5.57
N ILE A 309 1.75 6.56 6.55
CA ILE A 309 0.54 5.73 6.71
C ILE A 309 -0.50 6.12 5.66
N VAL A 310 -0.66 7.42 5.38
CA VAL A 310 -1.50 7.90 4.29
C VAL A 310 -1.04 7.29 2.97
N ASN A 311 0.27 7.35 2.66
CA ASN A 311 0.82 6.78 1.44
C ASN A 311 0.59 5.27 1.38
N ARG A 312 0.84 4.55 2.48
CA ARG A 312 0.58 3.10 2.56
C ARG A 312 -0.89 2.77 2.29
N ARG A 313 -1.83 3.47 2.93
CA ARG A 313 -3.27 3.26 2.76
C ARG A 313 -3.70 3.54 1.32
N ARG A 314 -3.18 4.62 0.73
CA ARG A 314 -3.41 4.98 -0.68
C ARG A 314 -2.93 3.86 -1.60
N ILE A 315 -1.67 3.44 -1.47
CA ILE A 315 -1.09 2.36 -2.28
C ILE A 315 -1.85 1.04 -2.08
N TRP A 316 -2.29 0.75 -0.86
CA TRP A 316 -3.09 -0.44 -0.58
C TRP A 316 -4.39 -0.45 -1.40
N GLY A 317 -5.10 0.69 -1.46
CA GLY A 317 -6.31 0.83 -2.29
C GLY A 317 -6.04 0.58 -3.77
N ILE A 318 -4.91 1.09 -4.29
CA ILE A 318 -4.49 0.82 -5.68
C ILE A 318 -4.21 -0.67 -5.89
N CYS A 319 -3.52 -1.31 -4.94
CA CYS A 319 -3.26 -2.74 -4.99
C CYS A 319 -4.55 -3.58 -4.94
N GLU A 320 -5.59 -3.13 -4.22
CA GLU A 320 -6.91 -3.78 -4.22
C GLU A 320 -7.60 -3.67 -5.58
N ASP A 321 -7.53 -2.50 -6.22
CA ASP A 321 -8.03 -2.28 -7.58
C ASP A 321 -7.26 -3.16 -8.60
N ILE A 322 -5.93 -3.18 -8.54
CA ILE A 322 -5.08 -4.07 -9.36
C ILE A 322 -5.45 -5.53 -9.13
N ARG A 323 -5.62 -5.95 -7.87
CA ARG A 323 -5.99 -7.33 -7.52
C ARG A 323 -7.35 -7.71 -8.11
N SER A 324 -8.35 -6.84 -8.01
CA SER A 324 -9.67 -7.07 -8.57
C SER A 324 -9.61 -7.26 -10.08
N LEU A 325 -8.99 -6.30 -10.79
CA LEU A 325 -8.83 -6.34 -12.24
C LEU A 325 -8.01 -7.56 -12.71
N TYR A 326 -6.98 -7.92 -11.95
CA TYR A 326 -6.17 -9.10 -12.21
C TYR A 326 -7.00 -10.38 -12.16
N HIS A 327 -7.84 -10.56 -11.13
CA HIS A 327 -8.65 -11.77 -11.01
C HIS A 327 -9.73 -11.88 -12.10
N ASP A 328 -10.31 -10.75 -12.50
CA ASP A 328 -11.24 -10.72 -13.66
C ASP A 328 -10.52 -11.22 -14.92
N LYS A 329 -9.34 -10.66 -15.20
CA LYS A 329 -8.52 -11.02 -16.38
C LYS A 329 -8.00 -12.46 -16.33
N LEU A 330 -7.61 -12.93 -15.14
CA LEU A 330 -7.16 -14.31 -14.96
C LEU A 330 -8.28 -15.29 -15.29
N ALA A 331 -9.51 -14.98 -14.89
CA ALA A 331 -10.65 -15.86 -15.14
C ALA A 331 -11.15 -15.78 -16.60
N GLU A 332 -11.03 -14.62 -17.27
CA GLU A 332 -11.17 -14.52 -18.74
C GLU A 332 -10.18 -15.40 -19.49
N ALA A 333 -8.90 -15.36 -19.11
CA ALA A 333 -7.84 -16.19 -19.71
C ALA A 333 -8.13 -17.70 -19.52
N GLN A 334 -8.89 -18.05 -18.49
CA GLN A 334 -9.37 -19.42 -18.23
C GLN A 334 -10.72 -19.74 -18.92
N GLY A 335 -11.26 -18.82 -19.72
CA GLY A 335 -12.49 -19.01 -20.49
C GLY A 335 -13.80 -18.77 -19.71
N HIS A 336 -13.75 -18.13 -18.54
CA HIS A 336 -14.96 -17.75 -17.81
C HIS A 336 -15.58 -16.49 -18.44
N GLN A 337 -16.91 -16.46 -18.60
CA GLN A 337 -17.64 -15.23 -18.94
C GLN A 337 -17.72 -14.33 -17.70
N ILE A 338 -17.01 -13.21 -17.74
CA ILE A 338 -17.03 -12.17 -16.70
C ILE A 338 -17.34 -10.84 -17.37
N ASP A 339 -18.14 -9.99 -16.72
CA ASP A 339 -18.31 -8.60 -17.11
C ASP A 339 -17.15 -7.74 -16.58
N SER A 340 -15.92 -8.12 -16.94
CA SER A 340 -14.68 -7.39 -16.62
C SER A 340 -14.67 -5.98 -17.20
N THR A 341 -15.45 -5.77 -18.27
CA THR A 341 -15.59 -4.49 -18.96
C THR A 341 -16.14 -3.41 -18.05
N ALA A 342 -17.00 -3.75 -17.09
CA ALA A 342 -17.54 -2.81 -16.13
C ALA A 342 -16.48 -2.28 -15.15
N ASN A 343 -15.67 -3.18 -14.55
CA ASN A 343 -14.63 -2.79 -13.59
C ASN A 343 -13.53 -1.97 -14.27
N LEU A 344 -13.06 -2.41 -15.44
CA LEU A 344 -12.06 -1.69 -16.22
C LEU A 344 -12.56 -0.29 -16.63
N ALA A 345 -13.80 -0.18 -17.10
CA ALA A 345 -14.41 1.09 -17.45
C ALA A 345 -14.59 2.02 -16.25
N ALA A 346 -14.98 1.49 -15.09
CA ALA A 346 -15.12 2.27 -13.86
C ALA A 346 -13.78 2.85 -13.39
N THR A 347 -12.70 2.06 -13.44
CA THR A 347 -11.36 2.53 -13.08
C THR A 347 -10.87 3.61 -14.06
N ARG A 348 -11.05 3.41 -15.38
CA ARG A 348 -10.73 4.44 -16.38
C ARG A 348 -11.57 5.71 -16.22
N ALA A 349 -12.84 5.58 -15.85
CA ALA A 349 -13.71 6.73 -15.62
C ALA A 349 -13.25 7.55 -14.41
N ARG A 350 -12.83 6.89 -13.32
CA ARG A 350 -12.24 7.55 -12.14
C ARG A 350 -10.97 8.31 -12.52
N PHE A 351 -10.08 7.68 -13.27
CA PHE A 351 -8.89 8.33 -13.80
C PHE A 351 -9.24 9.56 -14.68
N ALA A 352 -10.17 9.41 -15.61
CA ALA A 352 -10.54 10.48 -16.54
C ALA A 352 -11.22 11.66 -15.84
N ALA A 353 -12.03 11.40 -14.82
CA ALA A 353 -12.66 12.44 -14.01
C ALA A 353 -11.59 13.29 -13.31
N PHE A 354 -10.58 12.67 -12.71
CA PHE A 354 -9.48 13.39 -12.08
C PHE A 354 -8.70 14.26 -13.09
N LYS A 355 -8.35 13.70 -14.26
CA LYS A 355 -7.65 14.45 -15.31
C LYS A 355 -8.43 15.68 -15.78
N ALA A 356 -9.77 15.60 -15.81
CA ALA A 356 -10.62 16.74 -16.18
C ALA A 356 -10.65 17.85 -15.12
N GLU A 357 -10.41 17.52 -13.84
CA GLU A 357 -10.41 18.46 -12.73
C GLU A 357 -9.04 19.15 -12.52
N ASN A 358 -7.96 18.58 -13.07
CA ASN A 358 -6.59 19.09 -12.94
C ASN A 358 -5.90 19.09 -14.33
N PRO A 359 -6.27 20.02 -15.23
CA PRO A 359 -5.84 20.06 -16.63
C PRO A 359 -4.42 20.57 -16.85
#